data_AF-A0A0F9J887-F1
#
_entry.id   AF-A0A0F9J887-F1
#
_cell.length_a   1.000
_cell.length_b   1.000
_cell.length_c   1.000
_cell.angle_alpha   90.00
_cell.angle_beta   90.00
_cell.angle_gamma   90.00
#
_symmetry.space_group_name_H-M   'P 1'
#
loop_
_entity.id
_entity.type
_entity.pdbx_description
1 polymer ?
#
loop_
_entity_poly.entity_id
_entity_poly.type
_entity_poly.pdbx_seq_one_letter_code
_entity_poly.pdbx_strand_id
1 'polypeptide(L)'
;MVFYDSKFKGKFLGKEEYFKKEFILKQVDERKGISQDLYERALNGLEYLSQLRNMGFNPIFKGGSAVQLLIPEDIQRLSIDIDLSINSTEKDIILVLEQIYNRFNKSIYKFEKVGEPFPGMILYNLDIPSYFYKAPSRIQLDFHLHEPNYTTQQTRIKSFLYESDYDVRTPTINALIGDKLTVLGPETIGKTMTKNPVQIAKQIYDIFVLLNRSTNFKEIFESYYDVYEFEKENRNKPDLIFKEVIKDLVDLCKYLSIYNSIPTWLKDNSIRNRCSFLRRGINGLSTFTSRELNLNSLKARTVSGKIAFLAKLMLNKFEKKIIRRIPMDIFYQNNLNIKNLSNDESKIDEIIKNLAHIEQKKRFHLSFREWKKINPVGLLFWYGYYFPMDFIDLIL
;
A
#
# COMPACT_ATOMS: atom_id res chain seq x y z
N MET A 1 24.47 -24.59 -12.05
CA MET A 1 23.34 -23.78 -11.53
C MET A 1 23.15 -24.16 -10.08
N VAL A 2 23.35 -23.22 -9.15
CA VAL A 2 23.23 -23.48 -7.71
C VAL A 2 21.74 -23.37 -7.37
N PHE A 3 21.06 -24.52 -7.40
CA PHE A 3 19.71 -24.62 -6.83
C PHE A 3 19.81 -24.49 -5.30
N TYR A 4 18.68 -24.49 -4.59
CA TYR A 4 18.68 -24.62 -3.13
C TYR A 4 19.31 -25.99 -2.78
N ASP A 5 20.64 -25.98 -2.72
CA ASP A 5 21.53 -27.12 -2.70
C ASP A 5 21.56 -27.71 -1.30
N SER A 6 21.87 -29.01 -1.18
CA SER A 6 22.07 -29.68 0.11
C SER A 6 23.09 -28.95 0.98
N LYS A 7 24.03 -28.20 0.39
CA LYS A 7 24.98 -27.33 1.12
C LYS A 7 24.33 -26.20 1.95
N PHE A 8 23.06 -25.87 1.69
CA PHE A 8 22.30 -24.89 2.45
C PHE A 8 21.31 -25.52 3.44
N LYS A 9 21.29 -26.85 3.54
CA LYS A 9 20.42 -27.57 4.46
C LYS A 9 20.62 -27.08 5.89
N GLY A 10 19.52 -26.75 6.57
CA GLY A 10 19.53 -26.19 7.93
C GLY A 10 19.99 -24.73 8.05
N LYS A 11 20.33 -24.04 6.96
CA LYS A 11 20.70 -22.60 7.00
C LYS A 11 19.50 -21.68 6.86
N PHE A 12 18.52 -22.10 6.05
CA PHE A 12 17.23 -21.44 5.91
C PHE A 12 16.42 -21.54 7.20
N LEU A 13 15.66 -20.49 7.52
CA LEU A 13 14.86 -20.42 8.75
C LEU A 13 13.40 -20.82 8.53
N GLY A 14 12.92 -20.70 7.29
CA GLY A 14 11.63 -21.28 6.90
C GLY A 14 11.69 -22.79 6.68
N LYS A 15 10.52 -23.43 6.62
CA LYS A 15 10.42 -24.87 6.32
C LYS A 15 11.08 -25.18 4.97
N GLU A 16 11.84 -26.28 4.91
CA GLU A 16 12.56 -26.69 3.70
C GLU A 16 11.65 -26.86 2.47
N GLU A 17 10.38 -27.20 2.67
CA GLU A 17 9.40 -27.37 1.59
C GLU A 17 9.14 -26.09 0.79
N TYR A 18 9.21 -24.91 1.42
CA TYR A 18 8.93 -23.63 0.75
C TYR A 18 9.91 -23.34 -0.38
N PHE A 19 11.14 -23.87 -0.27
CA PHE A 19 12.22 -23.65 -1.21
C PHE A 19 12.30 -24.73 -2.30
N LYS A 20 11.32 -25.63 -2.40
CA LYS A 20 11.23 -26.63 -3.49
C LYS A 20 10.50 -26.04 -4.69
N LYS A 21 11.01 -26.32 -5.90
CA LYS A 21 10.41 -25.82 -7.15
C LYS A 21 8.95 -26.26 -7.31
N GLU A 22 8.67 -27.51 -6.96
CA GLU A 22 7.33 -28.11 -7.06
C GLU A 22 6.33 -27.42 -6.13
N PHE A 23 6.79 -27.02 -4.93
CA PHE A 23 5.97 -26.27 -3.99
C PHE A 23 5.60 -24.89 -4.54
N ILE A 24 6.58 -24.15 -5.06
CA ILE A 24 6.35 -22.83 -5.68
C ILE A 24 5.36 -22.95 -6.85
N LEU A 25 5.57 -23.92 -7.74
CA LEU A 25 4.68 -24.16 -8.88
C LEU A 25 3.25 -24.50 -8.45
N LYS A 26 3.08 -25.33 -7.42
CA LYS A 26 1.76 -25.66 -6.85
C LYS A 26 1.05 -24.41 -6.31
N GLN A 27 1.74 -23.58 -5.53
CA GLN A 27 1.17 -22.36 -4.94
C GLN A 27 0.76 -21.33 -6.01
N VAL A 28 1.57 -21.22 -7.07
CA VAL A 28 1.28 -20.33 -8.22
C VAL A 28 0.03 -20.79 -8.97
N ASP A 29 -0.13 -22.09 -9.18
CA ASP A 29 -1.29 -22.67 -9.88
C ASP A 29 -2.59 -22.48 -9.07
N GLU A 30 -2.56 -22.77 -7.77
CA GLU A 30 -3.70 -22.61 -6.86
C GLU A 30 -4.22 -21.16 -6.82
N ARG A 31 -3.31 -20.16 -6.84
CA ARG A 31 -3.67 -18.74 -6.70
C ARG A 31 -4.00 -18.02 -8.01
N LYS A 32 -3.82 -18.67 -9.17
CA LYS A 32 -4.17 -18.21 -10.52
C LYS A 32 -3.85 -16.74 -10.82
N GLY A 33 -2.76 -16.51 -11.56
CA GLY A 33 -2.41 -15.19 -12.13
C GLY A 33 -1.15 -14.56 -11.53
N ILE A 34 -0.62 -15.14 -10.46
CA ILE A 34 0.65 -14.74 -9.85
C ILE A 34 1.82 -15.26 -10.72
N SER A 35 2.90 -14.47 -10.88
CA SER A 35 4.09 -14.97 -11.58
C SER A 35 5.00 -15.78 -10.66
N GLN A 36 5.52 -16.89 -11.19
CA GLN A 36 6.39 -17.82 -10.46
C GLN A 36 7.72 -17.20 -10.02
N ASP A 37 8.28 -16.30 -10.84
CA ASP A 37 9.50 -15.57 -10.50
C ASP A 37 9.30 -14.54 -9.39
N LEU A 38 8.18 -13.80 -9.44
CA LEU A 38 7.86 -12.85 -8.37
C LEU A 38 7.55 -13.59 -7.07
N TYR A 39 6.93 -14.77 -7.14
CA TYR A 39 6.71 -15.63 -5.98
C TYR A 39 8.03 -16.02 -5.31
N GLU A 40 8.98 -16.55 -6.09
CA GLU A 40 10.31 -16.96 -5.59
C GLU A 40 11.06 -15.78 -4.95
N ARG A 41 10.97 -14.59 -5.54
CA ARG A 41 11.56 -13.37 -4.99
C ARG A 41 10.89 -12.94 -3.68
N ALA A 42 9.55 -12.95 -3.62
CA ALA A 42 8.82 -12.59 -2.41
C ALA A 42 9.10 -13.56 -1.25
N LEU A 43 9.16 -14.86 -1.54
CA LEU A 43 9.58 -15.91 -0.59
C LEU A 43 10.97 -15.61 -0.01
N ASN A 44 11.96 -15.37 -0.88
CA ASN A 44 13.31 -15.05 -0.42
C ASN A 44 13.39 -13.74 0.36
N GLY A 45 12.50 -12.78 0.08
CA GLY A 45 12.41 -11.54 0.85
C GLY A 45 12.07 -11.81 2.31
N LEU A 46 11.06 -12.65 2.56
CA LEU A 46 10.64 -13.01 3.92
C LEU A 46 11.66 -13.92 4.64
N GLU A 47 12.32 -14.79 3.90
CA GLU A 47 13.47 -15.55 4.43
C GLU A 47 14.61 -14.62 4.83
N TYR A 48 14.98 -13.67 3.98
CA TYR A 48 16.05 -12.73 4.28
C TYR A 48 15.71 -11.83 5.48
N LEU A 49 14.44 -11.42 5.61
CA LEU A 49 13.95 -10.71 6.79
C LEU A 49 14.12 -11.55 8.07
N SER A 50 13.85 -12.85 8.00
CA SER A 50 14.08 -13.77 9.13
C SER A 50 15.58 -13.90 9.43
N GLN A 51 16.44 -13.93 8.42
CA GLN A 51 17.90 -13.95 8.61
C GLN A 51 18.40 -12.67 9.30
N LEU A 52 17.85 -11.49 8.96
CA LEU A 52 18.14 -10.25 9.67
C LEU A 52 17.77 -10.36 11.16
N ARG A 53 16.57 -10.87 11.48
CA ARG A 53 16.14 -11.09 12.87
C ARG A 53 17.03 -12.09 13.61
N ASN A 54 17.44 -13.17 12.95
CA ASN A 54 18.38 -14.16 13.48
C ASN A 54 19.77 -13.56 13.79
N MET A 55 20.21 -12.53 13.06
CA MET A 55 21.45 -11.78 13.39
C MET A 55 21.26 -10.75 14.51
N GLY A 56 20.07 -10.68 15.13
CA GLY A 56 19.76 -9.69 16.18
C GLY A 56 19.37 -8.31 15.66
N PHE A 57 19.26 -8.12 14.34
CA PHE A 57 18.90 -6.85 13.74
C PHE A 57 17.40 -6.59 13.87
N ASN A 58 16.97 -5.44 14.42
CA ASN A 58 15.57 -5.16 14.78
C ASN A 58 14.94 -3.93 14.11
N PRO A 59 14.88 -3.90 12.76
CA PRO A 59 14.28 -2.79 12.04
C PRO A 59 12.76 -2.79 12.17
N ILE A 60 12.14 -1.64 11.88
CA ILE A 60 10.72 -1.59 11.52
C ILE A 60 10.59 -2.07 10.07
N PHE A 61 9.92 -3.20 9.87
CA PHE A 61 9.55 -3.71 8.56
C PHE A 61 8.23 -3.07 8.10
N LYS A 62 8.29 -2.32 6.99
CA LYS A 62 7.17 -1.50 6.49
C LYS A 62 6.84 -1.80 5.02
N GLY A 63 6.15 -0.86 4.38
CA GLY A 63 5.94 -0.88 2.93
C GLY A 63 4.94 -1.92 2.45
N GLY A 64 5.13 -2.44 1.24
CA GLY A 64 4.22 -3.42 0.63
C GLY A 64 4.31 -4.80 1.26
N SER A 65 5.49 -5.16 1.74
CA SER A 65 5.79 -6.50 2.25
C SER A 65 5.33 -6.68 3.69
N ALA A 66 5.31 -5.61 4.50
CA ALA A 66 4.64 -5.63 5.81
C ALA A 66 3.13 -5.86 5.71
N VAL A 67 2.47 -5.39 4.65
CA VAL A 67 1.03 -5.67 4.42
C VAL A 67 0.78 -7.16 4.36
N GLN A 68 1.68 -7.93 3.72
CA GLN A 68 1.54 -9.38 3.60
C GLN A 68 1.58 -10.10 4.96
N LEU A 69 2.13 -9.50 6.00
CA LEU A 69 2.13 -10.07 7.35
C LEU A 69 0.89 -9.67 8.16
N LEU A 70 0.19 -8.60 7.75
CA LEU A 70 -0.88 -7.96 8.53
C LEU A 70 -2.28 -8.25 8.01
N ILE A 71 -2.42 -8.84 6.83
CA ILE A 71 -3.72 -9.16 6.23
C ILE A 71 -3.87 -10.68 6.02
N PRO A 72 -5.11 -11.22 6.02
CA PRO A 72 -5.37 -12.63 5.74
C PRO A 72 -4.83 -13.12 4.39
N GLU A 73 -4.36 -14.37 4.38
CA GLU A 73 -3.64 -15.00 3.27
C GLU A 73 -4.40 -15.04 1.94
N ASP A 74 -5.73 -15.06 1.98
CA ASP A 74 -6.63 -15.10 0.83
C ASP A 74 -6.69 -13.77 0.07
N ILE A 75 -6.28 -12.67 0.71
CA ILE A 75 -6.29 -11.33 0.11
C ILE A 75 -4.89 -10.68 -0.01
N GLN A 76 -3.84 -11.43 0.32
CA GLN A 76 -2.45 -10.99 0.16
C GLN A 76 -2.06 -10.90 -1.32
N ARG A 77 -1.31 -9.85 -1.68
CA ARG A 77 -0.62 -9.73 -2.97
C ARG A 77 0.87 -9.99 -2.79
N LEU A 78 1.58 -10.37 -3.85
CA LEU A 78 3.04 -10.41 -3.81
C LEU A 78 3.65 -9.01 -3.61
N SER A 79 4.67 -8.95 -2.76
CA SER A 79 5.62 -7.85 -2.65
C SER A 79 7.04 -8.41 -2.65
N ILE A 80 7.93 -7.74 -3.38
CA ILE A 80 9.26 -8.28 -3.75
C ILE A 80 10.42 -7.41 -3.23
N ASP A 81 10.09 -6.30 -2.59
CA ASP A 81 11.04 -5.32 -2.04
C ASP A 81 11.01 -5.45 -0.51
N ILE A 82 12.12 -5.19 0.18
CA ILE A 82 12.17 -5.19 1.65
C ILE A 82 12.38 -3.76 2.13
N ASP A 83 11.29 -3.13 2.58
CA ASP A 83 11.32 -1.77 3.13
C ASP A 83 11.57 -1.80 4.64
N LEU A 84 12.69 -1.24 5.07
CA LEU A 84 13.14 -1.21 6.47
C LEU A 84 13.33 0.23 6.96
N SER A 85 13.02 0.48 8.22
CA SER A 85 13.33 1.73 8.90
C SER A 85 14.05 1.43 10.21
N ILE A 86 15.18 2.08 10.45
CA ILE A 86 16.04 1.80 11.59
C ILE A 86 16.94 3.00 11.91
N ASN A 87 17.17 3.26 13.19
CA ASN A 87 18.19 4.21 13.64
C ASN A 87 19.55 3.49 13.72
N SER A 88 20.27 3.40 12.60
CA SER A 88 21.53 2.67 12.47
C SER A 88 22.47 3.36 11.49
N THR A 89 23.78 3.10 11.62
CA THR A 89 24.75 3.56 10.62
C THR A 89 24.81 2.60 9.43
N GLU A 90 25.28 3.09 8.27
CA GLU A 90 25.56 2.22 7.11
C GLU A 90 26.56 1.11 7.47
N LYS A 91 27.57 1.43 8.29
CA LYS A 91 28.58 0.45 8.71
C LYS A 91 27.94 -0.73 9.44
N ASP A 92 27.02 -0.46 10.36
CA ASP A 92 26.32 -1.51 11.11
C ASP A 92 25.41 -2.35 10.19
N ILE A 93 24.77 -1.71 9.21
CA ILE A 93 23.98 -2.40 8.18
C ILE A 93 24.88 -3.35 7.39
N ILE A 94 26.01 -2.87 6.87
CA ILE A 94 26.97 -3.68 6.10
C ILE A 94 27.43 -4.88 6.92
N LEU A 95 27.78 -4.69 8.19
CA LEU A 95 28.21 -5.78 9.07
C LEU A 95 27.16 -6.91 9.16
N VAL A 96 25.88 -6.56 9.31
CA VAL A 96 24.79 -7.55 9.34
C VAL A 96 24.60 -8.23 7.98
N LEU A 97 24.63 -7.49 6.88
CA LEU A 97 24.53 -8.06 5.53
C LEU A 97 25.69 -9.04 5.25
N GLU A 98 26.91 -8.71 5.69
CA GLU A 98 28.09 -9.58 5.59
C GLU A 98 27.95 -10.84 6.44
N GLN A 99 27.43 -10.74 7.66
CA GLN A 99 27.17 -11.92 8.51
C GLN A 99 26.22 -12.91 7.83
N ILE A 100 25.14 -12.41 7.21
CA ILE A 100 24.21 -13.26 6.46
C ILE A 100 24.91 -13.86 5.25
N TYR A 101 25.63 -13.07 4.45
CA TYR A 101 26.35 -13.57 3.28
C TYR A 101 27.37 -14.66 3.64
N ASN A 102 28.12 -14.47 4.74
CA ASN A 102 29.08 -15.43 5.27
C ASN A 102 28.39 -16.71 5.77
N ARG A 103 27.23 -16.60 6.46
CA ARG A 103 26.42 -17.76 6.87
C ARG A 103 26.09 -18.66 5.69
N PHE A 104 25.84 -18.09 4.52
CA PHE A 104 25.59 -18.83 3.28
C PHE A 104 26.86 -19.17 2.48
N ASN A 105 28.03 -19.24 3.13
CA ASN A 105 29.32 -19.55 2.52
C ASN A 105 29.60 -18.67 1.29
N LYS A 106 29.20 -17.39 1.34
CA LYS A 106 29.37 -16.43 0.25
C LYS A 106 28.80 -16.91 -1.09
N SER A 107 27.74 -17.73 -1.07
CA SER A 107 27.17 -18.35 -2.28
C SER A 107 25.84 -17.74 -2.72
N ILE A 108 25.03 -17.24 -1.78
CA ILE A 108 23.75 -16.56 -2.04
C ILE A 108 23.63 -15.35 -1.12
N TYR A 109 22.72 -14.43 -1.44
CA TYR A 109 22.58 -13.13 -0.77
C TYR A 109 23.82 -12.25 -0.87
N LYS A 110 24.56 -12.36 -1.99
CA LYS A 110 25.57 -11.37 -2.32
C LYS A 110 24.86 -10.02 -2.43
N PHE A 111 25.37 -9.01 -1.73
CA PHE A 111 24.76 -7.69 -1.72
C PHE A 111 25.64 -6.65 -2.42
N GLU A 112 25.01 -5.67 -3.04
CA GLU A 112 25.66 -4.56 -3.74
C GLU A 112 24.92 -3.26 -3.43
N LYS A 113 25.66 -2.21 -3.03
CA LYS A 113 25.08 -0.88 -2.82
C LYS A 113 24.66 -0.31 -4.17
N VAL A 114 23.39 0.05 -4.30
CA VAL A 114 22.81 0.64 -5.52
C VAL A 114 22.96 2.15 -5.49
N GLY A 115 22.76 2.76 -4.32
CA GLY A 115 22.91 4.20 -4.14
C GLY A 115 22.16 4.76 -2.94
N GLU A 116 22.18 6.08 -2.85
CA GLU A 116 21.53 6.89 -1.82
C GLU A 116 20.58 7.88 -2.50
N PRO A 117 19.29 7.50 -2.71
CA PRO A 117 18.38 8.31 -3.50
C PRO A 117 18.07 9.68 -2.86
N PHE A 118 18.21 9.79 -1.54
CA PHE A 118 18.12 11.03 -0.76
C PHE A 118 18.77 10.83 0.63
N PRO A 119 19.09 11.92 1.36
CA PRO A 119 19.70 11.83 2.68
C PRO A 119 18.91 10.91 3.63
N GLY A 120 19.61 9.98 4.28
CA GLY A 120 18.99 9.04 5.21
C GLY A 120 18.28 7.86 4.53
N MET A 121 18.49 7.60 3.24
CA MET A 121 18.06 6.37 2.57
C MET A 121 19.19 5.68 1.84
N ILE A 122 19.33 4.37 2.02
CA ILE A 122 20.33 3.53 1.36
C ILE A 122 19.66 2.34 0.69
N LEU A 123 20.06 2.08 -0.56
CA LEU A 123 19.56 0.98 -1.38
C LEU A 123 20.63 -0.09 -1.59
N TYR A 124 20.26 -1.35 -1.35
CA TYR A 124 21.06 -2.52 -1.72
C TYR A 124 20.27 -3.46 -2.63
N ASN A 125 20.97 -4.15 -3.52
CA ASN A 125 20.44 -5.32 -4.22
C ASN A 125 21.03 -6.58 -3.61
N LEU A 126 20.22 -7.61 -3.45
CA LEU A 126 20.62 -8.95 -3.07
C LEU A 126 20.46 -9.91 -4.24
N ASP A 127 21.52 -10.64 -4.57
CA ASP A 127 21.44 -11.76 -5.51
C ASP A 127 20.87 -13.00 -4.81
N ILE A 128 19.82 -13.57 -5.38
CA ILE A 128 19.16 -14.79 -4.91
C ILE A 128 19.19 -15.89 -5.98
N PRO A 129 19.19 -17.18 -5.58
CA PRO A 129 19.05 -18.28 -6.53
C PRO A 129 17.71 -18.20 -7.26
N SER A 130 17.63 -18.77 -8.47
CA SER A 130 16.37 -18.88 -9.20
C SER A 130 16.20 -20.22 -9.91
N TYR A 131 15.00 -20.80 -9.78
CA TYR A 131 14.57 -21.96 -10.58
C TYR A 131 14.10 -21.60 -11.99
N PHE A 132 13.79 -20.33 -12.23
CA PHE A 132 13.08 -19.85 -13.42
C PHE A 132 13.97 -19.02 -14.35
N TYR A 133 15.14 -18.57 -13.86
CA TYR A 133 16.15 -17.89 -14.66
C TYR A 133 17.51 -18.57 -14.57
N LYS A 134 18.32 -18.45 -15.64
CA LYS A 134 19.70 -18.96 -15.65
C LYS A 134 20.66 -18.12 -14.79
N ALA A 135 20.39 -16.82 -14.69
CA ALA A 135 21.13 -15.88 -13.84
C ALA A 135 20.44 -15.74 -12.47
N PRO A 136 21.17 -15.35 -11.42
CA PRO A 136 20.56 -14.98 -10.14
C PRO A 136 19.46 -13.95 -10.32
N SER A 137 18.37 -14.12 -9.57
CA SER A 137 17.34 -13.08 -9.43
C SER A 137 17.78 -12.06 -8.38
N ARG A 138 17.08 -10.93 -8.30
CA ARG A 138 17.41 -9.85 -7.35
C ARG A 138 16.24 -9.42 -6.48
N ILE A 139 16.54 -9.09 -5.22
CA ILE A 139 15.63 -8.42 -4.28
C ILE A 139 16.26 -7.08 -3.91
N GLN A 140 15.45 -6.04 -3.81
CA GLN A 140 15.90 -4.73 -3.35
C GLN A 140 15.67 -4.61 -1.83
N LEU A 141 16.68 -4.11 -1.12
CA LEU A 141 16.58 -3.70 0.27
C LEU A 141 16.60 -2.17 0.34
N ASP A 142 15.57 -1.61 0.96
CA ASP A 142 15.40 -0.17 1.13
C ASP A 142 15.55 0.15 2.61
N PHE A 143 16.68 0.74 3.01
CA PHE A 143 16.92 1.18 4.38
C PHE A 143 16.64 2.67 4.51
N HIS A 144 15.65 3.03 5.32
CA HIS A 144 15.50 4.38 5.86
C HIS A 144 16.25 4.45 7.20
N LEU A 145 17.26 5.31 7.30
CA LEU A 145 18.14 5.46 8.48
C LEU A 145 17.49 6.30 9.60
N HIS A 146 16.17 6.32 9.62
CA HIS A 146 15.34 7.00 10.60
C HIS A 146 14.12 6.15 10.89
N GLU A 147 13.82 5.94 12.17
CA GLU A 147 12.57 5.31 12.58
C GLU A 147 11.43 6.34 12.65
N PRO A 148 10.34 6.14 11.89
CA PRO A 148 9.16 7.00 12.01
C PRO A 148 8.54 6.89 13.41
N ASN A 149 7.93 7.96 13.88
CA ASN A 149 7.32 8.06 15.20
C ASN A 149 5.83 7.68 15.14
N TYR A 150 5.53 6.51 14.56
CA TYR A 150 4.20 5.93 14.55
C TYR A 150 4.12 4.65 15.37
N THR A 151 2.91 4.23 15.70
CA THR A 151 2.68 3.05 16.52
C THR A 151 3.11 1.79 15.78
N THR A 152 3.84 0.91 16.49
CA THR A 152 4.33 -0.37 15.97
C THR A 152 3.86 -1.53 16.83
N GLN A 153 3.98 -2.74 16.30
CA GLN A 153 3.64 -4.00 16.95
C GLN A 153 4.66 -5.08 16.59
N GLN A 154 4.78 -6.11 17.40
CA GLN A 154 5.50 -7.34 17.02
C GLN A 154 4.57 -8.21 16.18
N THR A 155 5.04 -8.63 15.02
CA THR A 155 4.29 -9.44 14.06
C THR A 155 5.12 -10.64 13.67
N ARG A 156 4.52 -11.83 13.76
CA ARG A 156 5.16 -13.07 13.30
C ARG A 156 5.47 -12.98 11.81
N ILE A 157 6.67 -13.40 11.39
CA ILE A 157 7.00 -13.50 9.97
C ILE A 157 6.29 -14.72 9.39
N LYS A 158 5.02 -14.51 9.03
CA LYS A 158 4.12 -15.50 8.46
C LYS A 158 3.26 -14.87 7.37
N SER A 159 3.18 -15.56 6.24
CA SER A 159 2.33 -15.25 5.09
C SER A 159 1.99 -16.54 4.36
N PHE A 160 1.20 -16.46 3.28
CA PHE A 160 0.98 -17.63 2.43
C PHE A 160 2.24 -18.15 1.73
N LEU A 161 3.29 -17.32 1.66
CA LEU A 161 4.55 -17.66 1.00
C LEU A 161 5.49 -18.43 1.91
N TYR A 162 5.43 -18.15 3.22
CA TYR A 162 6.55 -18.36 4.13
C TYR A 162 6.11 -18.26 5.58
N GLU A 163 6.73 -19.04 6.45
CA GLU A 163 6.57 -19.01 7.90
C GLU A 163 7.90 -19.36 8.56
N SER A 164 8.30 -18.60 9.59
CA SER A 164 9.46 -18.88 10.45
C SER A 164 9.15 -18.67 11.93
N ASP A 165 10.14 -18.93 12.78
CA ASP A 165 10.05 -18.74 14.23
C ASP A 165 10.34 -17.32 14.72
N TYR A 166 10.56 -16.39 13.81
CA TYR A 166 10.94 -15.03 14.12
C TYR A 166 9.76 -14.06 14.04
N ASP A 167 9.75 -13.12 14.97
CA ASP A 167 8.89 -11.95 14.94
C ASP A 167 9.69 -10.73 14.46
N VAL A 168 9.02 -9.79 13.82
CA VAL A 168 9.57 -8.51 13.39
C VAL A 168 8.68 -7.36 13.84
N ARG A 169 9.27 -6.21 14.10
CA ARG A 169 8.51 -4.99 14.37
C ARG A 169 7.89 -4.48 13.07
N THR A 170 6.57 -4.33 13.03
CA THR A 170 5.84 -3.70 11.91
C THR A 170 5.06 -2.50 12.42
N PRO A 171 4.66 -1.55 11.54
CA PRO A 171 3.59 -0.63 11.89
C PRO A 171 2.31 -1.42 12.22
N THR A 172 1.40 -0.83 13.00
CA THR A 172 0.04 -1.36 13.09
C THR A 172 -0.70 -1.20 11.75
N ILE A 173 -1.87 -1.82 11.60
CA ILE A 173 -2.72 -1.61 10.41
C ILE A 173 -3.05 -0.12 10.21
N ASN A 174 -3.40 0.60 11.28
CA ASN A 174 -3.77 2.00 11.19
C ASN A 174 -2.57 2.88 10.84
N ALA A 175 -1.40 2.66 11.47
CA ALA A 175 -0.18 3.37 11.13
C ALA A 175 0.24 3.10 9.67
N LEU A 176 0.19 1.85 9.22
CA LEU A 176 0.54 1.52 7.83
C LEU A 176 -0.39 2.18 6.79
N ILE A 177 -1.67 2.40 7.11
CA ILE A 177 -2.56 3.18 6.24
C ILE A 177 -2.08 4.63 6.14
N GLY A 178 -1.73 5.26 7.27
CA GLY A 178 -1.19 6.62 7.31
C GLY A 178 0.08 6.78 6.47
N ASP A 179 1.07 5.92 6.71
CA ASP A 179 2.32 5.87 5.94
C ASP A 179 2.04 5.73 4.44
N LYS A 180 1.25 4.74 4.02
CA LYS A 180 0.95 4.51 2.59
C LYS A 180 0.21 5.64 1.90
N LEU A 181 -0.66 6.35 2.62
CA LEU A 181 -1.40 7.48 2.05
C LEU A 181 -0.44 8.61 1.64
N THR A 182 0.73 8.75 2.28
CA THR A 182 1.72 9.78 1.89
C THR A 182 2.38 9.52 0.53
N VAL A 183 2.40 8.25 0.11
CA VAL A 183 2.88 7.87 -1.23
C VAL A 183 1.92 8.33 -2.33
N LEU A 184 0.66 8.61 -1.96
CA LEU A 184 -0.38 9.16 -2.82
C LEU A 184 -0.37 10.71 -2.72
N GLY A 185 -0.46 11.40 -3.85
CA GLY A 185 -0.28 12.87 -3.93
C GLY A 185 0.96 13.23 -4.76
N PRO A 186 0.91 13.00 -6.08
CA PRO A 186 2.08 13.05 -6.95
C PRO A 186 2.68 14.45 -7.18
N GLU A 187 1.95 15.53 -6.84
CA GLU A 187 2.37 16.92 -7.06
C GLU A 187 3.02 17.52 -5.79
N THR A 188 2.94 16.85 -4.63
CA THR A 188 3.42 17.33 -3.33
C THR A 188 4.52 16.44 -2.72
N ILE A 189 4.16 15.46 -1.88
CA ILE A 189 5.09 14.54 -1.19
C ILE A 189 5.09 13.13 -1.78
N GLY A 190 4.05 12.75 -2.53
CA GLY A 190 3.89 11.40 -3.04
C GLY A 190 4.79 11.05 -4.24
N LYS A 191 4.61 9.83 -4.76
CA LYS A 191 5.33 9.35 -5.94
C LYS A 191 4.81 10.02 -7.21
N THR A 192 5.72 10.56 -8.02
CA THR A 192 5.38 11.23 -9.28
C THR A 192 4.77 10.28 -10.31
N MET A 193 3.80 10.77 -11.09
CA MET A 193 3.10 9.99 -12.13
C MET A 193 3.85 9.93 -13.47
N THR A 194 5.15 9.62 -13.46
CA THR A 194 6.00 9.66 -14.68
C THR A 194 6.63 8.32 -15.04
N LYS A 195 6.97 7.50 -14.04
CA LYS A 195 7.75 6.27 -14.24
C LYS A 195 6.87 5.03 -14.32
N ASN A 196 6.65 4.39 -13.17
CA ASN A 196 6.06 3.07 -13.06
C ASN A 196 4.64 3.16 -12.47
N PRO A 197 3.58 3.06 -13.29
CA PRO A 197 2.21 3.18 -12.82
C PRO A 197 1.78 2.10 -11.81
N VAL A 198 2.40 0.92 -11.89
CA VAL A 198 2.07 -0.21 -11.01
C VAL A 198 2.45 0.12 -9.56
N GLN A 199 3.44 0.97 -9.33
CA GLN A 199 3.85 1.37 -7.98
C GLN A 199 2.74 2.13 -7.23
N ILE A 200 2.00 3.01 -7.92
CA ILE A 200 0.84 3.70 -7.32
C ILE A 200 -0.32 2.73 -7.14
N ALA A 201 -0.56 1.86 -8.12
CA ALA A 201 -1.64 0.88 -8.05
C ALA A 201 -1.47 -0.10 -6.88
N LYS A 202 -0.23 -0.50 -6.56
CA LYS A 202 0.10 -1.31 -5.38
C LYS A 202 -0.31 -0.62 -4.09
N GLN A 203 -0.07 0.69 -3.95
CA GLN A 203 -0.49 1.45 -2.76
C GLN A 203 -2.02 1.52 -2.65
N ILE A 204 -2.71 1.77 -3.77
CA ILE A 204 -4.18 1.81 -3.81
C ILE A 204 -4.78 0.46 -3.38
N TYR A 205 -4.22 -0.65 -3.86
CA TYR A 205 -4.64 -1.99 -3.45
C TYR A 205 -4.42 -2.22 -1.95
N ASP A 206 -3.23 -1.90 -1.45
CA ASP A 206 -2.90 -2.08 -0.03
C ASP A 206 -3.85 -1.27 0.86
N ILE A 207 -4.11 -0.01 0.51
CA ILE A 207 -5.05 0.84 1.25
C ILE A 207 -6.48 0.28 1.18
N PHE A 208 -6.91 -0.25 0.03
CA PHE A 208 -8.22 -0.89 -0.11
C PHE A 208 -8.41 -2.04 0.88
N VAL A 209 -7.41 -2.92 1.02
CA VAL A 209 -7.51 -4.08 1.92
C VAL A 209 -7.32 -3.71 3.39
N LEU A 210 -6.45 -2.74 3.69
CA LEU A 210 -6.18 -2.29 5.06
C LEU A 210 -7.35 -1.50 5.65
N LEU A 211 -8.00 -0.62 4.87
CA LEU A 211 -9.12 0.19 5.36
C LEU A 211 -10.29 -0.68 5.88
N ASN A 212 -10.50 -1.86 5.29
CA ASN A 212 -11.52 -2.81 5.76
C ASN A 212 -11.22 -3.43 7.13
N ARG A 213 -10.04 -3.17 7.71
CA ARG A 213 -9.61 -3.64 9.03
C ARG A 213 -9.17 -2.51 9.95
N SER A 214 -9.37 -1.27 9.52
CA SER A 214 -9.01 -0.11 10.33
C SER A 214 -9.89 0.00 11.57
N THR A 215 -9.32 0.48 12.65
CA THR A 215 -10.00 0.55 13.96
C THR A 215 -9.80 1.89 14.65
N ASN A 216 -8.76 2.64 14.26
CA ASN A 216 -8.37 3.87 14.94
C ASN A 216 -8.01 4.98 13.95
N PHE A 217 -8.92 5.94 13.76
CA PHE A 217 -8.68 7.12 12.94
C PHE A 217 -7.50 7.98 13.44
N LYS A 218 -7.38 8.13 14.76
CA LYS A 218 -6.36 8.99 15.37
C LYS A 218 -4.95 8.53 14.97
N GLU A 219 -4.72 7.22 15.04
CA GLU A 219 -3.45 6.60 14.71
C GLU A 219 -3.11 6.71 13.20
N ILE A 220 -4.12 6.61 12.32
CA ILE A 220 -3.93 6.90 10.88
C ILE A 220 -3.47 8.34 10.67
N PHE A 221 -4.15 9.29 11.32
CA PHE A 221 -3.82 10.71 11.21
C PHE A 221 -2.41 11.02 11.74
N GLU A 222 -2.07 10.51 12.93
CA GLU A 222 -0.76 10.72 13.54
C GLU A 222 0.36 10.15 12.66
N SER A 223 0.18 8.93 12.12
CA SER A 223 1.16 8.35 11.21
C SER A 223 1.27 9.10 9.88
N TYR A 224 0.16 9.54 9.28
CA TYR A 224 0.20 10.35 8.06
C TYR A 224 0.93 11.67 8.30
N TYR A 225 0.66 12.32 9.42
CA TYR A 225 1.25 13.61 9.78
C TYR A 225 2.75 13.49 10.05
N ASP A 226 3.19 12.46 10.78
CA ASP A 226 4.60 12.17 11.05
C ASP A 226 5.40 12.00 9.74
N VAL A 227 4.89 11.16 8.82
CA VAL A 227 5.56 10.94 7.53
C VAL A 227 5.48 12.18 6.63
N TYR A 228 4.40 12.97 6.71
CA TYR A 228 4.29 14.26 6.01
C TYR A 228 5.38 15.25 6.44
N GLU A 229 5.59 15.45 7.74
CA GLU A 229 6.62 16.35 8.26
C GLU A 229 8.01 15.87 7.85
N PHE A 230 8.28 14.57 7.97
CA PHE A 230 9.54 13.98 7.51
C PHE A 230 9.79 14.21 6.01
N GLU A 231 8.81 13.92 5.15
CA GLU A 231 8.95 14.12 3.70
C GLU A 231 9.08 15.60 3.32
N LYS A 232 8.43 16.49 4.06
CA LYS A 232 8.52 17.94 3.88
C LYS A 232 9.93 18.45 4.15
N GLU A 233 10.53 18.02 5.26
CA GLU A 233 11.92 18.33 5.63
C GLU A 233 12.90 17.73 4.63
N ASN A 234 12.79 16.42 4.35
CA ASN A 234 13.71 15.70 3.47
C ASN A 234 13.71 16.25 2.03
N ARG A 235 12.60 16.81 1.57
CA ARG A 235 12.48 17.44 0.23
C ARG A 235 12.81 18.93 0.21
N ASN A 236 13.20 19.50 1.34
CA ASN A 236 13.45 20.94 1.51
C ASN A 236 12.27 21.80 1.03
N LYS A 237 11.03 21.45 1.44
CA LYS A 237 9.81 22.18 1.11
C LYS A 237 9.17 22.85 2.34
N PRO A 238 9.85 23.79 3.02
CA PRO A 238 9.35 24.39 4.27
C PRO A 238 7.99 25.09 4.13
N ASP A 239 7.69 25.61 2.93
CA ASP A 239 6.44 26.33 2.64
C ASP A 239 5.25 25.40 2.32
N LEU A 240 5.48 24.11 2.15
CA LEU A 240 4.41 23.16 1.83
C LEU A 240 3.45 23.02 3.03
N ILE A 241 2.20 23.39 2.83
CA ILE A 241 1.17 23.33 3.87
C ILE A 241 0.32 22.06 3.75
N PHE A 242 -0.12 21.53 4.90
CA PHE A 242 -0.89 20.29 4.99
C PHE A 242 -2.13 20.27 4.08
N LYS A 243 -2.81 21.41 3.95
CA LYS A 243 -4.00 21.56 3.10
C LYS A 243 -3.72 21.29 1.61
N GLU A 244 -2.55 21.68 1.11
CA GLU A 244 -2.15 21.43 -0.28
C GLU A 244 -1.87 19.95 -0.52
N VAL A 245 -1.23 19.29 0.45
CA VAL A 245 -0.97 17.84 0.42
C VAL A 245 -2.28 17.06 0.38
N ILE A 246 -3.24 17.41 1.25
CA ILE A 246 -4.58 16.80 1.24
C ILE A 246 -5.30 17.05 -0.08
N LYS A 247 -5.19 18.26 -0.65
CA LYS A 247 -5.80 18.59 -1.94
C LYS A 247 -5.24 17.71 -3.06
N ASP A 248 -3.93 17.54 -3.11
CA ASP A 248 -3.25 16.71 -4.10
C ASP A 248 -3.64 15.22 -4.00
N LEU A 249 -3.67 14.68 -2.77
CA LEU A 249 -4.19 13.34 -2.49
C LEU A 249 -5.63 13.16 -3.02
N VAL A 250 -6.50 14.15 -2.78
CA VAL A 250 -7.88 14.12 -3.25
C VAL A 250 -7.95 14.23 -4.77
N ASP A 251 -7.13 15.06 -5.40
CA ASP A 251 -7.11 15.21 -6.85
C ASP A 251 -6.71 13.88 -7.54
N LEU A 252 -5.74 13.13 -6.97
CA LEU A 252 -5.46 11.75 -7.40
C LEU A 252 -6.69 10.85 -7.28
N CYS A 253 -7.45 10.93 -6.18
CA CYS A 253 -8.67 10.16 -6.00
C CYS A 253 -9.74 10.48 -7.05
N LYS A 254 -9.86 11.75 -7.46
CA LYS A 254 -10.78 12.15 -8.54
C LYS A 254 -10.40 11.47 -9.85
N TYR A 255 -9.11 11.45 -10.21
CA TYR A 255 -8.63 10.75 -11.42
C TYR A 255 -8.84 9.24 -11.32
N LEU A 256 -8.57 8.65 -10.16
CA LEU A 256 -8.80 7.24 -9.89
C LEU A 256 -10.28 6.85 -10.01
N SER A 257 -11.22 7.73 -9.60
CA SER A 257 -12.65 7.47 -9.71
C SER A 257 -13.11 7.26 -11.16
N ILE A 258 -12.51 7.97 -12.11
CA ILE A 258 -12.92 7.96 -13.53
C ILE A 258 -11.88 7.35 -14.48
N TYR A 259 -10.86 6.67 -13.96
CA TYR A 259 -9.73 6.17 -14.75
C TYR A 259 -10.15 5.31 -15.95
N ASN A 260 -11.29 4.61 -15.84
CA ASN A 260 -11.85 3.75 -16.88
C ASN A 260 -13.15 4.29 -17.51
N SER A 261 -13.63 5.46 -17.08
CA SER A 261 -14.92 6.02 -17.50
C SER A 261 -14.89 7.55 -17.50
N ILE A 262 -13.97 8.11 -18.28
CA ILE A 262 -13.79 9.56 -18.41
C ILE A 262 -15.04 10.16 -19.09
N PRO A 263 -15.70 11.18 -18.51
CA PRO A 263 -16.84 11.83 -19.15
C PRO A 263 -16.49 12.42 -20.53
N THR A 264 -17.38 12.25 -21.51
CA THR A 264 -17.15 12.69 -22.90
C THR A 264 -16.92 14.19 -23.04
N TRP A 265 -17.57 14.99 -22.18
CA TRP A 265 -17.43 16.45 -22.14
C TRP A 265 -16.10 16.91 -21.52
N LEU A 266 -15.37 16.05 -20.81
CA LEU A 266 -14.08 16.39 -20.19
C LEU A 266 -12.95 16.27 -21.22
N LYS A 267 -12.55 17.40 -21.80
CA LYS A 267 -11.53 17.49 -22.86
C LYS A 267 -10.11 17.79 -22.35
N ASP A 268 -9.91 17.92 -21.04
CA ASP A 268 -8.61 18.21 -20.44
C ASP A 268 -7.63 17.03 -20.64
N ASN A 269 -6.57 17.26 -21.43
CA ASN A 269 -5.55 16.26 -21.72
C ASN A 269 -4.71 15.88 -20.50
N SER A 270 -4.50 16.82 -19.57
CA SER A 270 -3.76 16.62 -18.33
C SER A 270 -4.48 15.58 -17.45
N ILE A 271 -5.81 15.67 -17.36
CA ILE A 271 -6.64 14.70 -16.64
C ILE A 271 -6.65 13.35 -17.37
N ARG A 272 -6.84 13.35 -18.69
CA ARG A 272 -6.86 12.13 -19.50
C ARG A 272 -5.56 11.33 -19.38
N ASN A 273 -4.42 12.01 -19.38
CA ASN A 273 -3.10 11.39 -19.21
C ASN A 273 -2.95 10.75 -17.83
N ARG A 274 -3.37 11.43 -16.75
CA ARG A 274 -3.37 10.86 -15.39
C ARG A 274 -4.28 9.64 -15.27
N CYS A 275 -5.49 9.69 -15.85
CA CYS A 275 -6.39 8.53 -15.91
C CYS A 275 -5.78 7.36 -16.68
N SER A 276 -5.14 7.62 -17.83
CA SER A 276 -4.45 6.60 -18.63
C SER A 276 -3.29 5.97 -17.87
N PHE A 277 -2.49 6.78 -17.15
CA PHE A 277 -1.44 6.29 -16.26
C PHE A 277 -2.01 5.34 -15.20
N LEU A 278 -3.05 5.75 -14.47
CA LEU A 278 -3.70 4.91 -13.46
C LEU A 278 -4.27 3.61 -14.05
N ARG A 279 -4.88 3.67 -15.24
CA ARG A 279 -5.38 2.49 -15.95
C ARG A 279 -4.29 1.47 -16.24
N ARG A 280 -3.14 1.91 -16.75
CA ARG A 280 -1.98 1.04 -16.98
C ARG A 280 -1.49 0.42 -15.67
N GLY A 281 -1.47 1.19 -14.58
CA GLY A 281 -1.04 0.72 -13.27
C GLY A 281 -1.97 -0.37 -12.72
N ILE A 282 -3.27 -0.14 -12.74
CA ILE A 282 -4.28 -1.08 -12.26
C ILE A 282 -4.25 -2.37 -13.10
N ASN A 283 -4.15 -2.27 -14.42
CA ASN A 283 -4.03 -3.46 -15.28
C ASN A 283 -2.75 -4.26 -14.98
N GLY A 284 -1.66 -3.59 -14.64
CA GLY A 284 -0.40 -4.25 -14.27
C GLY A 284 -0.38 -4.89 -12.89
N LEU A 285 -1.41 -4.73 -12.06
CA LEU A 285 -1.52 -5.42 -10.76
C LEU A 285 -1.78 -6.93 -10.91
N SER A 286 -2.29 -7.37 -12.06
CA SER A 286 -2.73 -8.75 -12.25
C SER A 286 -1.62 -9.78 -12.10
N THR A 287 -0.35 -9.39 -12.20
CA THR A 287 0.82 -10.27 -11.99
C THR A 287 1.22 -10.42 -10.52
N PHE A 288 0.71 -9.53 -9.65
CA PHE A 288 1.00 -9.49 -8.21
C PHE A 288 -0.18 -9.99 -7.36
N THR A 289 -1.38 -10.03 -7.92
CA THR A 289 -2.63 -10.36 -7.21
C THR A 289 -3.33 -11.53 -7.89
N SER A 290 -4.06 -12.35 -7.13
CA SER A 290 -4.95 -13.35 -7.72
C SER A 290 -6.08 -12.66 -8.48
N ARG A 291 -6.66 -13.35 -9.48
CA ARG A 291 -7.69 -12.77 -10.36
C ARG A 291 -8.88 -12.15 -9.63
N GLU A 292 -9.29 -12.74 -8.51
CA GLU A 292 -10.45 -12.31 -7.70
C GLU A 292 -10.17 -11.01 -6.92
N LEU A 293 -8.89 -10.76 -6.63
CA LEU A 293 -8.44 -9.60 -5.87
C LEU A 293 -8.24 -8.34 -6.73
N ASN A 294 -8.18 -8.49 -8.06
CA ASN A 294 -8.01 -7.37 -8.99
C ASN A 294 -8.92 -6.17 -8.67
N LEU A 295 -8.34 -4.96 -8.78
CA LEU A 295 -9.05 -3.70 -8.65
C LEU A 295 -9.86 -3.42 -9.92
N ASN A 296 -11.09 -3.92 -9.98
CA ASN A 296 -12.04 -3.52 -11.02
C ASN A 296 -12.48 -2.06 -10.84
N SER A 297 -13.17 -1.49 -11.84
CA SER A 297 -13.61 -0.10 -11.83
C SER A 297 -14.44 0.27 -10.59
N LEU A 298 -15.25 -0.66 -10.09
CA LEU A 298 -16.08 -0.43 -8.91
C LEU A 298 -15.25 -0.38 -7.62
N LYS A 299 -14.31 -1.32 -7.42
CA LYS A 299 -13.39 -1.32 -6.28
C LYS A 299 -12.53 -0.04 -6.29
N ALA A 300 -12.01 0.34 -7.45
CA ALA A 300 -11.22 1.57 -7.62
C ALA A 300 -12.01 2.84 -7.27
N ARG A 301 -13.27 2.94 -7.69
CA ARG A 301 -14.17 4.04 -7.29
C ARG A 301 -14.49 4.05 -5.80
N THR A 302 -14.70 2.87 -5.23
CA THR A 302 -15.01 2.72 -3.81
C THR A 302 -13.83 3.16 -2.96
N VAL A 303 -12.62 2.67 -3.26
CA VAL A 303 -11.42 3.05 -2.51
C VAL A 303 -11.08 4.53 -2.74
N SER A 304 -11.28 5.09 -3.93
CA SER A 304 -11.03 6.52 -4.16
C SER A 304 -11.94 7.41 -3.32
N GLY A 305 -13.24 7.07 -3.24
CA GLY A 305 -14.17 7.76 -2.35
C GLY A 305 -13.75 7.64 -0.88
N LYS A 306 -13.42 6.42 -0.41
CA LYS A 306 -12.95 6.18 0.98
C LYS A 306 -11.70 7.01 1.31
N ILE A 307 -10.70 7.00 0.42
CA ILE A 307 -9.46 7.77 0.62
C ILE A 307 -9.77 9.27 0.63
N ALA A 308 -10.57 9.77 -0.30
CA ALA A 308 -10.94 11.18 -0.33
C ALA A 308 -11.65 11.60 0.97
N PHE A 309 -12.64 10.82 1.40
CA PHE A 309 -13.33 11.05 2.68
C PHE A 309 -12.37 11.04 3.88
N LEU A 310 -11.48 10.04 3.96
CA LEU A 310 -10.46 9.98 5.00
C LEU A 310 -9.53 11.21 4.97
N ALA A 311 -9.11 11.65 3.78
CA ALA A 311 -8.30 12.85 3.60
C ALA A 311 -9.02 14.12 4.10
N LYS A 312 -10.33 14.22 3.87
CA LYS A 312 -11.15 15.31 4.43
C LYS A 312 -11.23 15.24 5.95
N LEU A 313 -11.40 14.05 6.52
CA LEU A 313 -11.39 13.87 7.97
C LEU A 313 -10.04 14.28 8.57
N MET A 314 -8.92 13.90 7.94
CA MET A 314 -7.58 14.32 8.37
C MET A 314 -7.43 15.85 8.34
N LEU A 315 -7.89 16.51 7.28
CA LEU A 315 -7.88 17.97 7.20
C LEU A 315 -8.74 18.61 8.30
N ASN A 316 -9.97 18.12 8.50
CA ASN A 316 -10.84 18.63 9.56
C ASN A 316 -10.25 18.37 10.96
N LYS A 317 -9.54 17.26 11.17
CA LYS A 317 -8.84 16.95 12.42
C LYS A 317 -7.68 17.92 12.65
N PHE A 318 -6.87 18.17 11.62
CA PHE A 318 -5.79 19.16 11.66
C PHE A 318 -6.31 20.57 11.98
N GLU A 319 -7.42 20.97 11.35
CA GLU A 319 -8.11 22.25 11.60
C GLU A 319 -8.93 22.28 12.92
N LYS A 320 -8.83 21.24 13.76
CA LYS A 320 -9.55 21.09 15.04
C LYS A 320 -11.08 21.19 14.93
N LYS A 321 -11.64 20.85 13.77
CA LYS A 321 -13.09 20.84 13.48
C LYS A 321 -13.80 19.55 13.90
N ILE A 322 -13.05 18.50 14.25
CA ILE A 322 -13.59 17.24 14.74
C ILE A 322 -13.28 17.09 16.23
N ILE A 323 -14.34 17.12 17.04
CA ILE A 323 -14.28 16.91 18.50
C ILE A 323 -14.78 15.51 18.87
N ARG A 324 -15.65 14.90 18.04
CA ARG A 324 -16.20 13.56 18.25
C ARG A 324 -15.28 12.44 17.79
N ARG A 325 -15.46 11.25 18.35
CA ARG A 325 -14.84 10.01 17.86
C ARG A 325 -15.44 9.65 16.50
N ILE A 326 -14.58 9.30 15.54
CA ILE A 326 -15.01 8.80 14.23
C ILE A 326 -14.96 7.27 14.26
N PRO A 327 -16.08 6.57 14.02
CA PRO A 327 -16.08 5.12 13.94
C PRO A 327 -15.38 4.67 12.65
N MET A 328 -14.50 3.67 12.74
CA MET A 328 -13.71 3.19 11.59
C MET A 328 -14.36 2.03 10.83
N ASP A 329 -15.37 1.40 11.43
CA ASP A 329 -16.19 0.37 10.78
C ASP A 329 -16.95 0.90 9.56
N ILE A 330 -17.10 2.22 9.40
CA ILE A 330 -17.62 2.88 8.21
C ILE A 330 -16.83 2.48 6.95
N PHE A 331 -15.55 2.15 7.11
CA PHE A 331 -14.70 1.70 6.00
C PHE A 331 -14.82 0.20 5.72
N TYR A 332 -15.58 -0.57 6.49
CA TYR A 332 -15.73 -2.00 6.28
C TYR A 332 -16.56 -2.26 5.03
N GLN A 333 -16.09 -3.16 4.17
CA GLN A 333 -16.77 -3.53 2.93
C GLN A 333 -18.21 -3.99 3.14
N ASN A 334 -18.51 -4.58 4.30
CA ASN A 334 -19.81 -5.14 4.64
C ASN A 334 -20.61 -4.31 5.65
N ASN A 335 -20.23 -3.05 5.89
CA ASN A 335 -20.93 -2.18 6.84
C ASN A 335 -22.44 -2.14 6.53
N LEU A 336 -23.27 -2.54 7.51
CA LEU A 336 -24.72 -2.65 7.35
C LEU A 336 -25.39 -1.28 7.18
N ASN A 337 -24.93 -0.26 7.89
CA ASN A 337 -25.50 1.09 7.78
C ASN A 337 -25.24 1.68 6.40
N ILE A 338 -24.04 1.48 5.86
CA ILE A 338 -23.70 1.84 4.48
C ILE A 338 -24.57 1.08 3.47
N LYS A 339 -24.79 -0.22 3.68
CA LYS A 339 -25.67 -1.05 2.82
C LYS A 339 -27.12 -0.59 2.87
N ASN A 340 -27.64 -0.30 4.06
CA ASN A 340 -29.01 0.18 4.25
C ASN A 340 -29.19 1.55 3.60
N LEU A 341 -28.26 2.47 3.83
CA LEU A 341 -28.26 3.79 3.18
C LEU A 341 -28.18 3.68 1.65
N SER A 342 -27.43 2.70 1.14
CA SER A 342 -27.35 2.42 -0.30
C SER A 342 -28.68 1.93 -0.92
N ASN A 343 -29.63 1.45 -0.10
CA ASN A 343 -30.92 0.94 -0.53
C ASN A 343 -32.08 1.92 -0.28
N ASP A 344 -31.83 3.05 0.38
CA ASP A 344 -32.86 4.06 0.69
C ASP A 344 -32.95 5.11 -0.42
N GLU A 345 -33.85 4.89 -1.39
CA GLU A 345 -34.00 5.77 -2.57
C GLU A 345 -34.22 7.24 -2.20
N SER A 346 -34.97 7.50 -1.12
CA SER A 346 -35.29 8.87 -0.70
C SER A 346 -34.05 9.65 -0.24
N LYS A 347 -33.22 9.02 0.61
CA LYS A 347 -31.94 9.59 1.04
C LYS A 347 -30.95 9.73 -0.11
N ILE A 348 -30.96 8.77 -1.05
CA ILE A 348 -30.10 8.80 -2.22
C ILE A 348 -30.46 10.00 -3.12
N ASP A 349 -31.73 10.25 -3.36
CA ASP A 349 -32.18 11.41 -4.15
C ASP A 349 -31.82 12.73 -3.45
N GLU A 350 -31.89 12.80 -2.12
CA GLU A 350 -31.41 13.95 -1.34
C GLU A 350 -29.89 14.18 -1.50
N ILE A 351 -29.09 13.11 -1.35
CA ILE A 351 -27.63 13.15 -1.57
C ILE A 351 -27.31 13.63 -2.99
N ILE A 352 -28.02 13.10 -4.00
CA ILE A 352 -27.84 13.50 -5.40
C ILE A 352 -28.16 14.99 -5.57
N LYS A 353 -29.25 15.49 -4.96
CA LYS A 353 -29.63 16.91 -4.99
C LYS A 353 -28.53 17.77 -4.38
N ASN A 354 -28.02 17.42 -3.21
CA ASN A 354 -26.94 18.14 -2.53
C ASN A 354 -25.66 18.17 -3.37
N LEU A 355 -25.26 17.05 -3.95
CA LEU A 355 -24.10 16.99 -4.85
C LEU A 355 -24.34 17.74 -6.17
N ALA A 356 -25.56 17.83 -6.66
CA ALA A 356 -25.89 18.53 -7.91
C ALA A 356 -25.64 20.05 -7.82
N HIS A 357 -25.75 20.64 -6.62
CA HIS A 357 -25.43 22.05 -6.35
C HIS A 357 -23.93 22.37 -6.52
N ILE A 358 -23.05 21.37 -6.47
CA ILE A 358 -21.63 21.57 -6.75
C ILE A 358 -21.45 21.79 -8.26
N GLU A 359 -20.70 22.83 -8.64
CA GLU A 359 -20.37 23.13 -10.03
C GLU A 359 -19.84 21.90 -10.78
N GLN A 360 -20.38 21.62 -11.98
CA GLN A 360 -20.06 20.41 -12.75
C GLN A 360 -18.54 20.20 -12.94
N LYS A 361 -17.79 21.30 -13.17
CA LYS A 361 -16.33 21.26 -13.29
C LYS A 361 -15.63 20.81 -12.00
N LYS A 362 -16.17 21.11 -10.83
CA LYS A 362 -15.59 20.71 -9.52
C LYS A 362 -15.94 19.27 -9.15
N ARG A 363 -17.02 18.71 -9.72
CA ARG A 363 -17.50 17.34 -9.49
C ARG A 363 -17.41 16.42 -10.72
N PHE A 364 -16.48 16.68 -11.64
CA PHE A 364 -16.32 15.91 -12.89
C PHE A 364 -16.10 14.40 -12.68
N HIS A 365 -15.64 14.00 -11.49
CA HIS A 365 -15.36 12.63 -11.10
C HIS A 365 -16.58 11.89 -10.54
N LEU A 366 -17.74 12.57 -10.42
CA LEU A 366 -19.00 11.99 -9.98
C LEU A 366 -19.91 11.72 -11.19
N SER A 367 -20.45 10.51 -11.27
CA SER A 367 -21.43 10.12 -12.28
C SER A 367 -22.74 9.71 -11.60
N PHE A 368 -23.75 10.59 -11.64
CA PHE A 368 -25.01 10.30 -10.94
C PHE A 368 -25.83 9.18 -11.55
N ARG A 369 -25.59 8.85 -12.82
CA ARG A 369 -26.20 7.69 -13.47
C ARG A 369 -25.79 6.37 -12.80
N GLU A 370 -24.68 6.37 -12.06
CA GLU A 370 -24.15 5.18 -11.40
C GLU A 370 -24.88 4.88 -10.08
N TRP A 371 -25.40 5.89 -9.37
CA TRP A 371 -26.23 5.65 -8.18
C TRP A 371 -27.46 4.78 -8.47
N LYS A 372 -28.03 4.90 -9.69
CA LYS A 372 -29.25 4.19 -10.09
C LYS A 372 -29.00 2.86 -10.83
N LYS A 373 -27.73 2.47 -11.07
CA LYS A 373 -27.36 1.26 -11.85
C LYS A 373 -26.19 0.44 -11.27
N ILE A 374 -25.41 0.99 -10.34
CA ILE A 374 -24.16 0.43 -9.82
C ILE A 374 -24.17 0.56 -8.29
N ASN A 375 -23.41 -0.29 -7.60
CA ASN A 375 -23.15 -0.16 -6.17
C ASN A 375 -22.75 1.30 -5.79
N PRO A 376 -23.59 2.01 -5.03
CA PRO A 376 -23.45 3.45 -4.79
C PRO A 376 -22.40 3.82 -3.73
N VAL A 377 -21.78 2.82 -3.10
CA VAL A 377 -20.91 3.01 -1.93
C VAL A 377 -19.76 3.97 -2.20
N GLY A 378 -19.12 3.92 -3.37
CA GLY A 378 -18.08 4.88 -3.71
C GLY A 378 -18.57 6.33 -3.73
N LEU A 379 -19.80 6.55 -4.22
CA LEU A 379 -20.40 7.88 -4.26
C LEU A 379 -20.90 8.34 -2.89
N LEU A 380 -21.30 7.42 -1.99
CA LEU A 380 -21.58 7.74 -0.57
C LEU A 380 -20.33 8.33 0.11
N PHE A 381 -19.17 7.73 -0.09
CA PHE A 381 -17.94 8.32 0.45
C PHE A 381 -17.57 9.65 -0.22
N TRP A 382 -17.84 9.83 -1.50
CA TRP A 382 -17.69 11.15 -2.14
C TRP A 382 -18.65 12.19 -1.56
N TYR A 383 -19.90 11.82 -1.24
CA TYR A 383 -20.80 12.67 -0.48
C TYR A 383 -20.18 13.03 0.88
N GLY A 384 -19.67 12.06 1.63
CA GLY A 384 -18.95 12.30 2.87
C GLY A 384 -17.70 13.19 2.72
N TYR A 385 -17.01 13.17 1.58
CA TYR A 385 -15.91 14.12 1.34
C TYR A 385 -16.40 15.57 1.31
N TYR A 386 -17.54 15.83 0.65
CA TYR A 386 -18.12 17.17 0.55
C TYR A 386 -18.87 17.57 1.83
N PHE A 387 -19.54 16.61 2.47
CA PHE A 387 -20.42 16.76 3.62
C PHE A 387 -20.09 15.72 4.70
N PRO A 388 -18.92 15.82 5.36
CA PRO A 388 -18.42 14.74 6.23
C PRO A 388 -19.26 14.52 7.47
N MET A 389 -19.85 15.59 8.02
CA MET A 389 -20.65 15.48 9.23
C MET A 389 -22.03 14.89 8.93
N ASP A 390 -22.69 15.40 7.91
CA ASP A 390 -23.96 14.88 7.41
C ASP A 390 -23.84 13.39 7.06
N PHE A 391 -22.75 12.98 6.39
CA PHE A 391 -22.52 11.57 6.08
C PHE A 391 -22.35 10.71 7.34
N ILE A 392 -21.61 11.19 8.34
CA ILE A 392 -21.47 10.47 9.62
C ILE A 392 -22.83 10.36 10.32
N ASP A 393 -23.64 11.41 10.29
CA ASP A 393 -24.96 11.43 10.94
C ASP A 393 -25.97 10.54 10.20
N LEU A 394 -25.79 10.31 8.89
CA LEU A 394 -26.61 9.38 8.10
C LEU A 394 -26.29 7.90 8.34
N ILE A 395 -25.06 7.59 8.77
CA ILE A 395 -24.56 6.21 8.92
C ILE A 395 -24.43 5.75 10.37
N LEU A 396 -24.53 6.68 11.33
CA LEU A 396 -24.69 6.37 12.76
C LEU A 396 -26.17 6.22 13.08
#